data_AF-A0A4D7D9W4-F1
#
_entry.id   AF-A0A4D7D9W4-F1
#
_cell.length_a   1.000
_cell.length_b   1.000
_cell.length_c   1.000
_cell.angle_alpha   90.00
_cell.angle_beta   90.00
_cell.angle_gamma   90.00
#
_symmetry.space_group_name_H-M   'P 1'
#
loop_
_entity.id
_entity.type
_entity.pdbx_description
1 polymer ?
#
loop_
_entity_poly.entity_id
_entity_poly.type
_entity_poly.pdbx_seq_one_letter_code
_entity_poly.pdbx_strand_id
1 'polypeptide(L)'
;MMTRRIALPVLALLLSSCGQQMATRDQVRAVGSSTVYPFAKAVAESLARAQTGIKSPIIESTGTGAGMKLFCGGIGPRFPDVENASRRIKKSEFEDCRRNGVKDIVEIQVGLDGVAFAEGRGGPGIALTPQDVYRALARNPYGRPNTARTWKDVNPALPAMPILVYGPPSTSGTRDALRELILVKGCDADPAMAALKQSNAARHDAVCGEVREDGGYVDAGENDNLIVQKVEANPKAIGIFGFSYLEENADRLRGLTMNGVQPSYQTISDFSYPGARPLYIYVKKAHLRAIPGLKAYVTEWSRLWGKDGSLARLGMVVAPDAVLAQSRRIVEEMPALDGAQLK
;
A
#
# COMPACT_ATOMS: atom_id res chain seq x y z
N MET A 1 78.84 -38.19 30.12
CA MET A 1 77.88 -37.20 29.57
C MET A 1 76.70 -37.96 28.97
N MET A 2 75.61 -38.13 29.72
CA MET A 2 74.36 -38.75 29.23
C MET A 2 73.24 -37.72 29.35
N THR A 3 72.59 -37.48 28.23
CA THR A 3 71.62 -36.42 27.95
C THR A 3 70.24 -36.73 28.56
N ARG A 4 69.73 -35.83 29.41
CA ARG A 4 68.33 -35.83 29.87
C ARG A 4 67.41 -35.43 28.72
N ARG A 5 66.48 -36.31 28.34
CA ARG A 5 65.34 -35.97 27.48
C ARG A 5 64.15 -35.59 28.37
N ILE A 6 63.71 -34.34 28.27
CA ILE A 6 62.51 -33.81 28.92
C ILE A 6 61.34 -34.11 27.97
N ALA A 7 60.34 -34.86 28.43
CA ALA A 7 59.09 -35.07 27.71
C ALA A 7 58.12 -33.92 28.01
N LEU A 8 57.71 -33.18 26.99
CA LEU A 8 56.60 -32.21 27.06
C LEU A 8 55.26 -32.95 26.89
N PRO A 9 54.24 -32.71 27.74
CA PRO A 9 52.90 -33.21 27.48
C PRO A 9 52.20 -32.31 26.46
N VAL A 10 51.70 -32.91 25.38
CA VAL A 10 50.83 -32.23 24.39
C VAL A 10 49.41 -32.17 24.99
N LEU A 11 48.99 -30.96 25.36
CA LEU A 11 47.63 -30.68 25.81
C LEU A 11 46.72 -30.52 24.57
N ALA A 12 45.88 -31.51 24.29
CA ALA A 12 44.89 -31.43 23.23
C ALA A 12 43.74 -30.49 23.64
N LEU A 13 43.71 -29.28 23.08
CA LEU A 13 42.55 -28.38 23.18
C LEU A 13 41.40 -28.93 22.33
N LEU A 14 40.37 -29.46 22.99
CA LEU A 14 39.06 -29.71 22.39
C LEU A 14 38.37 -28.36 22.17
N LEU A 15 38.45 -27.84 20.94
CA LEU A 15 37.61 -26.72 20.49
C LEU A 15 36.17 -27.23 20.34
N SER A 16 35.37 -27.06 21.39
CA SER A 16 33.92 -27.15 21.31
C SER A 16 33.40 -26.04 20.40
N SER A 17 33.28 -26.35 19.11
CA SER A 17 32.50 -25.57 18.15
C SER A 17 31.04 -25.59 18.59
N CYS A 18 30.66 -24.62 19.43
CA CYS A 18 29.27 -24.21 19.54
C CYS A 18 28.89 -23.56 18.20
N GLY A 19 28.52 -24.40 17.24
CA GLY A 19 27.78 -23.97 16.07
C GLY A 19 26.48 -23.35 16.56
N GLN A 20 26.45 -22.02 16.68
CA GLN A 20 25.19 -21.29 16.69
C GLN A 20 24.55 -21.51 15.32
N GLN A 21 23.77 -22.57 15.20
CA GLN A 21 22.74 -22.67 14.19
C GLN A 21 21.83 -21.45 14.42
N MET A 22 22.02 -20.40 13.62
CA MET A 22 21.03 -19.35 13.47
C MET A 22 19.73 -20.05 13.13
N ALA A 23 18.81 -20.16 14.09
CA ALA A 23 17.52 -20.78 13.89
C ALA A 23 16.85 -20.07 12.71
N THR A 24 16.70 -20.77 11.60
CA THR A 24 15.89 -20.31 10.47
C THR A 24 14.47 -20.20 10.97
N ARG A 25 13.90 -18.98 10.90
CA ARG A 25 12.49 -18.78 11.23
C ARG A 25 11.62 -19.69 10.37
N ASP A 26 10.54 -20.19 10.95
CA ASP A 26 9.63 -21.14 10.30
C ASP A 26 8.32 -20.49 9.83
N GLN A 27 8.31 -19.15 9.71
CA GLN A 27 7.14 -18.36 9.36
C GLN A 27 7.55 -17.21 8.44
N VAL A 28 6.76 -17.03 7.39
CA VAL A 28 6.89 -15.89 6.46
C VAL A 28 6.58 -14.59 7.19
N ARG A 29 7.36 -13.54 6.93
CA ARG A 29 7.09 -12.17 7.39
C ARG A 29 6.96 -11.22 6.22
N ALA A 30 5.84 -10.51 6.15
CA ALA A 30 5.59 -9.46 5.17
C ALA A 30 5.35 -8.12 5.89
N VAL A 31 5.92 -7.05 5.37
CA VAL A 31 5.71 -5.68 5.86
C VAL A 31 5.21 -4.79 4.73
N GLY A 32 4.87 -3.53 5.02
CA GLY A 32 4.66 -2.50 3.99
C GLY A 32 3.28 -1.87 4.00
N SER A 33 2.73 -1.64 2.80
CA SER A 33 1.51 -0.87 2.54
C SER A 33 0.30 -1.29 3.38
N SER A 34 -0.31 -0.31 4.05
CA SER A 34 -1.62 -0.40 4.73
C SER A 34 -2.76 -0.71 3.78
N THR A 35 -2.66 -0.31 2.51
CA THR A 35 -3.64 -0.61 1.46
C THR A 35 -3.59 -2.07 1.04
N VAL A 36 -2.38 -2.64 0.94
CA VAL A 36 -2.20 -4.06 0.59
C VAL A 36 -2.38 -4.97 1.80
N TYR A 37 -2.22 -4.44 3.02
CA TYR A 37 -2.35 -5.16 4.29
C TYR A 37 -3.59 -6.07 4.41
N PRO A 38 -4.84 -5.59 4.19
CA PRO A 38 -6.02 -6.44 4.33
C PRO A 38 -6.00 -7.62 3.34
N PHE A 39 -5.52 -7.42 2.11
CA PHE A 39 -5.39 -8.47 1.11
C PHE A 39 -4.30 -9.49 1.49
N ALA A 40 -3.14 -9.00 1.92
CA ALA A 40 -2.04 -9.85 2.39
C ALA A 40 -2.44 -10.72 3.58
N LYS A 41 -3.22 -10.15 4.52
CA LYS A 41 -3.79 -10.89 5.65
C LYS A 41 -4.76 -11.97 5.17
N ALA A 42 -5.65 -11.67 4.24
CA ALA A 42 -6.58 -12.65 3.68
C ALA A 42 -5.87 -13.80 2.95
N VAL A 43 -4.78 -13.51 2.23
CA VAL A 43 -3.93 -14.53 1.59
C VAL A 43 -3.24 -15.40 2.64
N ALA A 44 -2.67 -14.79 3.69
CA ALA A 44 -2.02 -15.50 4.78
C ALA A 44 -2.97 -16.48 5.48
N GLU A 45 -4.19 -16.02 5.77
CA GLU A 45 -5.25 -16.82 6.37
C GLU A 45 -5.73 -17.94 5.43
N SER A 46 -5.84 -17.67 4.12
CA SER A 46 -6.20 -18.68 3.12
C SER A 46 -5.17 -19.80 3.06
N LEU A 47 -3.88 -19.44 3.00
CA LEU A 47 -2.79 -20.41 3.00
C LEU A 47 -2.81 -21.29 4.25
N ALA A 48 -2.96 -20.67 5.43
CA ALA A 48 -2.97 -21.40 6.70
C ALA A 48 -4.14 -22.40 6.78
N ARG A 49 -5.28 -22.10 6.16
CA ARG A 49 -6.41 -23.03 6.04
C ARG A 49 -6.17 -24.12 4.99
N ALA A 50 -5.55 -23.77 3.87
CA ALA A 50 -5.37 -24.67 2.72
C ALA A 50 -4.24 -25.69 2.92
N GLN A 51 -3.20 -25.36 3.69
CA GLN A 51 -2.00 -26.21 3.84
C GLN A 51 -1.68 -26.46 5.32
N THR A 52 -2.16 -27.59 5.84
CA THR A 52 -1.85 -28.06 7.19
C THR A 52 -0.34 -28.25 7.35
N GLY A 53 0.30 -27.49 8.25
CA GLY A 53 1.75 -27.56 8.51
C GLY A 53 2.53 -26.30 8.12
N ILE A 54 1.92 -25.34 7.40
CA ILE A 54 2.49 -24.01 7.19
C ILE A 54 1.92 -23.06 8.24
N LYS A 55 2.79 -22.40 9.01
CA LYS A 55 2.37 -21.33 9.93
C LYS A 55 1.85 -20.13 9.11
N SER A 56 0.74 -19.56 9.55
CA SER A 56 0.19 -18.35 8.92
C SER A 56 1.25 -17.26 8.83
N PRO A 57 1.52 -16.67 7.66
CA PRO A 57 2.43 -15.53 7.54
C PRO A 57 2.09 -14.40 8.52
N ILE A 58 3.12 -13.75 9.08
CA ILE A 58 2.97 -12.52 9.86
C ILE A 58 2.95 -11.35 8.87
N ILE A 59 1.89 -10.55 8.93
CA ILE A 59 1.71 -9.37 8.09
C ILE A 59 1.71 -8.14 9.00
N GLU A 60 2.58 -7.16 8.71
CA GLU A 60 2.69 -5.91 9.46
C GLU A 60 2.46 -4.71 8.53
N SER A 61 1.58 -3.80 8.93
CA SER A 61 1.38 -2.54 8.21
C SER A 61 2.42 -1.51 8.69
N THR A 62 3.28 -1.06 7.79
CA THR A 62 4.36 -0.10 8.07
C THR A 62 4.40 1.07 7.08
N GLY A 63 3.59 1.01 6.01
CA GLY A 63 3.63 1.91 4.87
C GLY A 63 4.73 1.55 3.87
N THR A 64 4.46 1.68 2.56
CA THR A 64 5.36 1.22 1.48
C THR A 64 6.81 1.74 1.60
N GLY A 65 6.99 3.01 2.01
CA GLY A 65 8.34 3.57 2.14
C GLY A 65 9.15 2.99 3.29
N ALA A 66 8.53 2.82 4.47
CA ALA A 66 9.21 2.27 5.64
C ALA A 66 9.35 0.75 5.53
N GLY A 67 8.34 0.06 4.98
CA GLY A 67 8.39 -1.35 4.62
C GLY A 67 9.56 -1.65 3.69
N MET A 68 9.71 -0.88 2.61
CA MET A 68 10.85 -1.02 1.68
C MET A 68 12.20 -0.86 2.38
N LYS A 69 12.33 0.04 3.37
CA LYS A 69 13.57 0.15 4.18
C LYS A 69 13.84 -1.10 5.01
N LEU A 70 12.81 -1.68 5.64
CA LEU A 70 12.91 -2.92 6.40
C LEU A 70 13.26 -4.10 5.49
N PHE A 71 12.58 -4.21 4.35
CA PHE A 71 12.82 -5.21 3.32
C PHE A 71 14.25 -5.08 2.76
N CYS A 72 14.68 -3.90 2.32
CA CYS A 72 16.01 -3.67 1.80
C CYS A 72 17.12 -3.69 2.87
N GLY A 73 16.81 -3.87 4.15
CA GLY A 73 17.80 -3.86 5.23
C GLY A 73 18.81 -5.01 5.20
N GLY A 74 18.51 -6.09 4.47
CA GLY A 74 19.44 -7.21 4.25
C GLY A 74 18.77 -8.58 4.07
N ILE A 75 19.60 -9.62 4.12
CA ILE A 75 19.19 -11.03 4.07
C ILE A 75 19.34 -11.66 5.46
N GLY A 76 18.48 -12.61 5.81
CA GLY A 76 18.54 -13.35 7.06
C GLY A 76 17.22 -13.29 7.84
N PRO A 77 17.11 -14.07 8.93
CA PRO A 77 15.85 -14.31 9.64
C PRO A 77 15.26 -13.06 10.32
N ARG A 78 16.08 -12.01 10.54
CA ARG A 78 15.65 -10.72 11.12
C ARG A 78 14.98 -9.77 10.14
N PHE A 79 15.12 -9.99 8.83
CA PHE A 79 14.58 -9.08 7.81
C PHE A 79 13.31 -9.68 7.19
N PRO A 80 12.30 -8.88 6.81
CA PRO A 80 11.10 -9.37 6.14
C PRO A 80 11.41 -10.13 4.83
N ASP A 81 10.55 -11.11 4.50
CA ASP A 81 10.60 -11.88 3.25
C ASP A 81 9.96 -11.13 2.09
N VAL A 82 8.88 -10.42 2.41
CA VAL A 82 7.98 -9.77 1.46
C VAL A 82 7.77 -8.31 1.84
N GLU A 83 7.76 -7.44 0.82
CA GLU A 83 7.27 -6.07 0.93
C GLU A 83 5.96 -5.95 0.15
N ASN A 84 4.88 -5.64 0.86
CA ASN A 84 3.60 -5.27 0.27
C ASN A 84 3.66 -3.79 -0.10
N ALA A 85 3.31 -3.41 -1.32
CA ALA A 85 3.53 -2.05 -1.79
C ALA A 85 2.37 -1.51 -2.64
N SER A 86 2.01 -0.26 -2.38
CA SER A 86 1.01 0.48 -3.15
C SER A 86 1.62 1.37 -4.23
N ARG A 87 2.86 1.10 -4.63
CA ARG A 87 3.53 1.72 -5.76
C ARG A 87 4.68 0.83 -6.19
N ARG A 88 5.19 1.09 -7.39
CA ARG A 88 6.42 0.44 -7.83
C ARG A 88 7.60 0.85 -6.93
N ILE A 89 8.55 -0.07 -6.73
CA ILE A 89 9.83 0.21 -6.08
C ILE A 89 10.57 1.28 -6.89
N LYS A 90 11.16 2.26 -6.20
CA LYS A 90 11.96 3.31 -6.85
C LYS A 90 13.33 2.78 -7.22
N LYS A 91 13.97 3.37 -8.24
CA LYS A 91 15.37 3.04 -8.57
C LYS A 91 16.30 3.16 -7.35
N SER A 92 16.16 4.22 -6.56
CA SER A 92 16.97 4.42 -5.35
C SER A 92 16.77 3.30 -4.32
N GLU A 93 15.52 2.88 -4.08
CA GLU A 93 15.19 1.81 -3.13
C GLU A 93 15.74 0.46 -3.60
N PHE A 94 15.66 0.18 -4.90
CA PHE A 94 16.24 -1.01 -5.50
C PHE A 94 17.77 -1.05 -5.36
N GLU A 95 18.45 0.09 -5.59
CA GLU A 95 19.89 0.17 -5.37
C GLU A 95 20.26 0.06 -3.88
N ASP A 96 19.44 0.58 -2.97
CA ASP A 96 19.63 0.42 -1.52
C ASP A 96 19.56 -1.07 -1.12
N CYS A 97 18.55 -1.79 -1.63
CA CYS A 97 18.43 -3.23 -1.51
C CYS A 97 19.70 -3.96 -1.95
N ARG A 98 20.22 -3.62 -3.14
CA ARG A 98 21.45 -4.25 -3.70
C ARG A 98 22.67 -3.97 -2.83
N ARG A 99 22.86 -2.75 -2.35
CA ARG A 99 23.98 -2.38 -1.46
C ARG A 99 23.96 -3.18 -0.16
N ASN A 100 22.76 -3.51 0.34
CA ASN A 100 22.57 -4.33 1.52
C ASN A 100 22.51 -5.84 1.24
N GLY A 101 22.89 -6.26 0.02
CA GLY A 101 22.98 -7.67 -0.37
C GLY A 101 21.67 -8.31 -0.84
N VAL A 102 20.55 -7.58 -0.85
CA VAL A 102 19.27 -8.03 -1.43
C VAL A 102 19.33 -7.84 -2.94
N LYS A 103 20.02 -8.76 -3.63
CA LYS A 103 20.32 -8.62 -5.07
C LYS A 103 19.19 -9.05 -5.99
N ASP A 104 18.49 -10.11 -5.61
CA ASP A 104 17.48 -10.78 -6.43
C ASP A 104 16.10 -10.60 -5.81
N ILE A 105 15.34 -9.66 -6.37
CA ILE A 105 13.98 -9.30 -5.94
C ILE A 105 13.01 -9.73 -7.03
N VAL A 106 11.91 -10.39 -6.67
CA VAL A 106 10.78 -10.64 -7.58
C VAL A 106 9.74 -9.54 -7.37
N GLU A 107 9.28 -8.90 -8.44
CA GLU A 107 8.20 -7.90 -8.43
C GLU A 107 6.93 -8.53 -9.01
N ILE A 108 5.83 -8.54 -8.26
CA ILE A 108 4.57 -9.14 -8.70
C ILE A 108 3.46 -8.11 -8.51
N GLN A 109 2.80 -7.72 -9.59
CA GLN A 109 1.60 -6.89 -9.49
C GLN A 109 0.42 -7.79 -9.10
N VAL A 110 -0.19 -7.51 -7.94
CA VAL A 110 -1.23 -8.36 -7.35
C VAL A 110 -2.65 -7.87 -7.63
N GLY A 111 -2.79 -6.62 -8.02
CA GLY A 111 -4.08 -6.00 -8.29
C GLY A 111 -3.95 -4.50 -8.48
N LEU A 112 -5.07 -3.82 -8.39
CA LEU A 112 -5.20 -2.38 -8.48
C LEU A 112 -5.95 -1.86 -7.24
N ASP A 113 -5.76 -0.58 -6.98
CA ASP A 113 -6.51 0.19 -6.00
C ASP A 113 -7.09 1.42 -6.70
N GLY A 114 -8.22 1.89 -6.17
CA GLY A 114 -8.95 3.05 -6.66
C GLY A 114 -9.65 3.75 -5.50
N VAL A 115 -9.27 4.98 -5.18
CA VAL A 115 -9.99 5.80 -4.20
C VAL A 115 -11.07 6.62 -4.90
N ALA A 116 -12.34 6.29 -4.64
CA ALA A 116 -13.49 6.95 -5.25
C ALA A 116 -14.05 8.04 -4.34
N PHE A 117 -14.56 9.09 -4.97
CA PHE A 117 -15.41 10.10 -4.35
C PHE A 117 -16.81 9.87 -4.87
N ALA A 118 -17.80 9.85 -3.99
CA ALA A 118 -19.17 9.57 -4.39
C ALA A 118 -20.17 10.44 -3.62
N GLU A 119 -21.33 10.63 -4.22
CA GLU A 119 -22.50 11.26 -3.61
C GLU A 119 -23.74 10.39 -3.89
N GLY A 120 -24.86 10.71 -3.26
CA GLY A 120 -26.14 10.08 -3.62
C GLY A 120 -26.55 10.39 -5.06
N ARG A 121 -27.33 9.51 -5.71
CA ARG A 121 -27.80 9.66 -7.11
C ARG A 121 -28.44 11.02 -7.46
N GLY A 122 -29.03 11.72 -6.49
CA GLY A 122 -29.64 13.05 -6.65
C GLY A 122 -28.73 14.23 -6.28
N GLY A 123 -27.44 13.99 -6.08
CA GLY A 123 -26.49 15.01 -5.65
C GLY A 123 -26.19 16.09 -6.71
N PRO A 124 -25.42 17.12 -6.35
CA PRO A 124 -25.06 18.21 -7.25
C PRO A 124 -24.09 17.84 -8.38
N GLY A 125 -23.35 16.73 -8.29
CA GLY A 125 -22.47 16.27 -9.37
C GLY A 125 -21.23 17.15 -9.51
N ILE A 126 -20.59 17.45 -8.38
CA ILE A 126 -19.44 18.35 -8.33
C ILE A 126 -18.27 17.76 -9.13
N ALA A 127 -17.74 18.53 -10.07
CA ALA A 127 -16.48 18.22 -10.73
C ALA A 127 -15.31 18.64 -9.84
N LEU A 128 -14.60 17.66 -9.26
CA LEU A 128 -13.50 17.91 -8.35
C LEU A 128 -12.15 17.85 -9.06
N THR A 129 -11.17 18.55 -8.51
CA THR A 129 -9.75 18.32 -8.78
C THR A 129 -9.04 17.91 -7.48
N PRO A 130 -7.85 17.29 -7.55
CA PRO A 130 -7.06 17.02 -6.34
C PRO A 130 -6.77 18.29 -5.53
N GLN A 131 -6.62 19.44 -6.19
CA GLN A 131 -6.40 20.72 -5.51
C GLN A 131 -7.64 21.18 -4.74
N ASP A 132 -8.84 21.02 -5.31
CA ASP A 132 -10.10 21.31 -4.60
C ASP A 132 -10.22 20.43 -3.35
N VAL A 133 -9.97 19.13 -3.49
CA VAL A 133 -10.03 18.19 -2.35
C VAL A 133 -8.98 18.54 -1.29
N TYR A 134 -7.75 18.86 -1.69
CA TYR A 134 -6.69 19.26 -0.76
C TYR A 134 -7.10 20.50 0.04
N ARG A 135 -7.56 21.56 -0.63
CA ARG A 135 -8.01 22.80 0.03
C ARG A 135 -9.23 22.57 0.92
N ALA A 136 -10.15 21.68 0.52
CA ALA A 136 -11.34 21.35 1.29
C ALA A 136 -11.01 20.55 2.56
N LEU A 137 -10.10 19.56 2.47
CA LEU A 137 -9.93 18.51 3.47
C LEU A 137 -8.62 18.57 4.25
N ALA A 138 -7.58 19.27 3.79
CA ALA A 138 -6.36 19.40 4.56
C ALA A 138 -6.62 20.12 5.88
N ARG A 139 -5.93 19.71 6.94
CA ARG A 139 -6.00 20.37 8.26
C ARG A 139 -5.50 21.82 8.17
N ASN A 140 -4.35 21.98 7.51
CA ASN A 140 -3.69 23.26 7.34
C ASN A 140 -3.25 23.44 5.87
N PRO A 141 -4.19 23.70 4.93
CA PRO A 141 -3.85 23.85 3.51
C PRO A 141 -2.75 24.91 3.33
N TYR A 142 -1.65 24.52 2.69
CA TYR A 142 -0.47 25.35 2.46
C TYR A 142 0.11 25.97 3.76
N GLY A 143 -0.08 25.30 4.90
CA GLY A 143 0.43 25.70 6.20
C GLY A 143 -0.41 26.73 6.95
N ARG A 144 -1.64 27.02 6.50
CA ARG A 144 -2.58 27.93 7.18
C ARG A 144 -3.80 27.18 7.69
N PRO A 145 -4.42 27.58 8.82
CA PRO A 145 -5.64 26.94 9.31
C PRO A 145 -6.72 26.87 8.22
N ASN A 146 -7.38 25.72 8.08
CA ASN A 146 -8.45 25.58 7.11
C ASN A 146 -9.71 26.33 7.57
N THR A 147 -10.08 27.38 6.84
CA THR A 147 -11.27 28.20 7.13
C THR A 147 -12.44 27.90 6.20
N ALA A 148 -12.27 27.03 5.19
CA ALA A 148 -13.32 26.71 4.24
C ALA A 148 -14.48 25.99 4.94
N ARG A 149 -15.70 26.47 4.70
CA ARG A 149 -16.95 25.89 5.23
C ARG A 149 -17.84 25.36 4.11
N THR A 150 -17.75 25.95 2.92
CA THR A 150 -18.49 25.53 1.73
C THR A 150 -17.55 25.19 0.56
N TRP A 151 -18.02 24.40 -0.39
CA TRP A 151 -17.26 24.10 -1.61
C TRP A 151 -16.96 25.36 -2.44
N LYS A 152 -17.83 26.37 -2.40
CA LYS A 152 -17.58 27.69 -3.00
C LYS A 152 -16.41 28.45 -2.37
N ASP A 153 -16.16 28.27 -1.07
CA ASP A 153 -14.99 28.88 -0.39
C ASP A 153 -13.67 28.30 -0.89
N VAL A 154 -13.71 27.03 -1.35
CA VAL A 154 -12.55 26.31 -1.90
C VAL A 154 -12.27 26.73 -3.34
N ASN A 155 -13.33 26.79 -4.14
CA ASN A 155 -13.29 27.15 -5.54
C ASN A 155 -14.63 27.81 -5.92
N PRO A 156 -14.63 29.09 -6.36
CA PRO A 156 -15.86 29.84 -6.65
C PRO A 156 -16.78 29.22 -7.73
N ALA A 157 -16.25 28.31 -8.56
CA ALA A 157 -17.04 27.57 -9.55
C ALA A 157 -17.84 26.41 -8.96
N LEU A 158 -17.54 26.01 -7.71
CA LEU A 158 -18.25 24.94 -7.00
C LEU A 158 -19.48 25.49 -6.25
N PRO A 159 -20.46 24.63 -5.90
CA PRO A 159 -21.69 25.07 -5.25
C PRO A 159 -21.44 25.63 -3.84
N ALA A 160 -22.30 26.56 -3.41
CA ALA A 160 -22.35 27.08 -2.04
C ALA A 160 -22.97 26.07 -1.06
N MET A 161 -22.44 24.85 -1.04
CA MET A 161 -22.88 23.74 -0.20
C MET A 161 -21.87 23.50 0.91
N PRO A 162 -22.30 23.18 2.15
CA PRO A 162 -21.39 22.82 3.22
C PRO A 162 -20.42 21.69 2.82
N ILE A 163 -19.17 21.79 3.26
CA ILE A 163 -18.22 20.69 3.16
C ILE A 163 -18.58 19.68 4.24
N LEU A 164 -19.12 18.53 3.83
CA LEU A 164 -19.38 17.38 4.68
C LEU A 164 -18.91 16.14 3.93
N VAL A 165 -17.76 15.61 4.35
CA VAL A 165 -17.16 14.43 3.73
C VAL A 165 -17.07 13.31 4.74
N TYR A 166 -17.69 12.17 4.43
CA TYR A 166 -17.50 10.93 5.17
C TYR A 166 -16.34 10.16 4.57
N GLY A 167 -15.47 9.64 5.42
CA GLY A 167 -14.36 8.81 4.96
C GLY A 167 -13.83 7.91 6.06
N PRO A 168 -12.88 7.03 5.71
CA PRO A 168 -12.33 6.06 6.63
C PRO A 168 -11.35 6.69 7.64
N PRO A 169 -11.02 5.98 8.73
CA PRO A 169 -10.11 6.46 9.78
C PRO A 169 -8.67 6.59 9.32
N SER A 170 -7.83 7.24 10.12
CA SER A 170 -6.38 7.38 9.88
C SER A 170 -5.62 6.04 9.80
N THR A 171 -6.21 4.95 10.29
CA THR A 171 -5.67 3.59 10.25
C THR A 171 -5.98 2.83 8.95
N SER A 172 -6.86 3.38 8.11
CA SER A 172 -7.34 2.70 6.89
C SER A 172 -6.40 2.88 5.69
N GLY A 173 -6.21 1.81 4.92
CA GLY A 173 -5.48 1.86 3.65
C GLY A 173 -6.12 2.76 2.59
N THR A 174 -7.44 2.99 2.66
CA THR A 174 -8.15 3.93 1.79
C THR A 174 -7.87 5.38 2.19
N ARG A 175 -7.67 5.65 3.49
CA ARG A 175 -7.23 6.96 3.98
C ARG A 175 -5.81 7.28 3.52
N ASP A 176 -4.94 6.28 3.47
CA ASP A 176 -3.62 6.42 2.86
C ASP A 176 -3.69 6.62 1.34
N ALA A 177 -4.62 5.96 0.64
CA ALA A 177 -4.86 6.21 -0.78
C ALA A 177 -5.33 7.67 -1.04
N LEU A 178 -6.29 8.17 -0.25
CA LEU A 178 -6.72 9.57 -0.28
C LEU A 178 -5.54 10.53 -0.10
N ARG A 179 -4.72 10.25 0.90
CA ARG A 179 -3.53 11.05 1.21
C ARG A 179 -2.54 11.08 0.05
N GLU A 180 -2.13 9.92 -0.44
CA GLU A 180 -1.04 9.79 -1.42
C GLU A 180 -1.45 10.17 -2.84
N LEU A 181 -2.66 9.81 -3.26
CA LEU A 181 -3.13 9.96 -4.64
C LEU A 181 -3.85 11.29 -4.88
N ILE A 182 -4.44 11.88 -3.84
CA ILE A 182 -5.28 13.08 -3.99
C ILE A 182 -4.69 14.25 -3.21
N LEU A 183 -4.57 14.15 -1.89
CA LEU A 183 -4.18 15.31 -1.06
C LEU A 183 -2.76 15.79 -1.37
N VAL A 184 -1.79 14.87 -1.37
CA VAL A 184 -0.40 15.20 -1.70
C VAL A 184 -0.28 15.73 -3.13
N LYS A 185 -1.05 15.19 -4.08
CA LYS A 185 -1.05 15.67 -5.48
C LYS A 185 -1.66 17.08 -5.61
N GLY A 186 -2.75 17.36 -4.91
CA GLY A 186 -3.35 18.68 -4.86
C GLY A 186 -2.48 19.72 -4.14
N CYS A 187 -1.75 19.28 -3.11
CA CYS A 187 -0.76 20.10 -2.41
C CYS A 187 0.42 20.44 -3.33
N ASP A 188 0.98 19.44 -4.02
CA ASP A 188 2.15 19.57 -4.91
C ASP A 188 1.85 20.40 -6.18
N ALA A 189 0.59 20.76 -6.44
CA ALA A 189 0.23 21.74 -7.47
C ALA A 189 0.71 23.16 -7.12
N ASP A 190 1.00 23.45 -5.85
CA ASP A 190 1.67 24.67 -5.44
C ASP A 190 3.20 24.49 -5.51
N PRO A 191 3.93 25.31 -6.31
CA PRO A 191 5.38 25.22 -6.43
C PRO A 191 6.14 25.31 -5.11
N ALA A 192 5.62 26.05 -4.12
CA ALA A 192 6.25 26.16 -2.81
C ALA A 192 6.18 24.83 -2.04
N MET A 193 5.12 24.05 -2.20
CA MET A 193 5.01 22.71 -1.60
C MET A 193 5.92 21.72 -2.31
N ALA A 194 6.02 21.78 -3.63
CA ALA A 194 6.97 20.97 -4.38
C ALA A 194 8.43 21.24 -3.97
N ALA A 195 8.79 22.51 -3.71
CA ALA A 195 10.10 22.88 -3.19
C ALA A 195 10.29 22.43 -1.73
N LEU A 196 9.26 22.56 -0.89
CA LEU A 196 9.29 22.09 0.50
C LEU A 196 9.53 20.59 0.60
N LYS A 197 8.98 19.79 -0.31
CA LYS A 197 9.21 18.34 -0.35
C LYS A 197 10.69 17.98 -0.49
N GLN A 198 11.44 18.78 -1.24
CA GLN A 198 12.87 18.56 -1.49
C GLN A 198 13.72 19.02 -0.30
N SER A 199 13.36 20.14 0.33
CA SER A 199 14.13 20.71 1.45
C SER A 199 13.79 20.11 2.81
N ASN A 200 12.52 19.72 3.02
CA ASN A 200 12.03 19.14 4.26
C ASN A 200 10.81 18.23 4.02
N ALA A 201 11.08 16.98 3.64
CA ALA A 201 10.04 15.98 3.36
C ALA A 201 9.10 15.75 4.56
N ALA A 202 9.58 15.80 5.81
CA ALA A 202 8.73 15.61 6.99
C ALA A 202 7.75 16.77 7.19
N ARG A 203 8.18 18.01 6.96
CA ARG A 203 7.28 19.17 7.03
C ARG A 203 6.28 19.17 5.88
N HIS A 204 6.72 18.80 4.68
CA HIS A 204 5.82 18.60 3.53
C HIS A 204 4.75 17.56 3.85
N ASP A 205 5.16 16.41 4.40
CA ASP A 205 4.28 15.32 4.79
C ASP A 205 3.17 15.77 5.75
N ALA A 206 3.53 16.54 6.78
CA ALA A 206 2.59 17.10 7.75
C ALA A 206 1.63 18.14 7.13
N VAL A 207 2.11 19.00 6.21
CA VAL A 207 1.29 20.04 5.58
C VAL A 207 0.36 19.47 4.50
N CYS A 208 0.84 18.50 3.73
CA CYS A 208 0.13 17.97 2.58
C CYS A 208 -0.72 16.74 2.89
N GLY A 209 -0.43 16.03 4.00
CA GLY A 209 -1.06 14.75 4.32
C GLY A 209 -2.05 14.77 5.48
N GLU A 210 -2.00 15.77 6.37
CA GLU A 210 -2.95 15.86 7.49
C GLU A 210 -4.33 16.34 7.04
N VAL A 211 -5.36 15.63 7.49
CA VAL A 211 -6.77 15.95 7.19
C VAL A 211 -7.39 16.67 8.39
N ARG A 212 -8.30 17.62 8.12
CA ARG A 212 -9.03 18.39 9.12
C ARG A 212 -9.92 17.53 10.00
N GLU A 213 -10.12 17.96 11.25
CA GLU A 213 -10.92 17.28 12.27
C GLU A 213 -12.05 18.18 12.81
N ASP A 214 -12.32 19.31 12.16
CA ASP A 214 -13.30 20.32 12.56
C ASP A 214 -14.71 20.08 11.97
N GLY A 215 -15.01 18.84 11.61
CA GLY A 215 -16.32 18.41 11.09
C GLY A 215 -16.49 18.48 9.56
N GLY A 216 -15.55 19.08 8.83
CA GLY A 216 -15.55 19.05 7.35
C GLY A 216 -15.25 17.66 6.79
N TYR A 217 -14.42 16.89 7.50
CA TYR A 217 -14.22 15.45 7.30
C TYR A 217 -14.71 14.73 8.55
N VAL A 218 -15.52 13.69 8.36
CA VAL A 218 -16.10 12.89 9.43
C VAL A 218 -15.70 11.44 9.21
N ASP A 219 -14.93 10.93 10.17
CA ASP A 219 -14.56 9.52 10.24
C ASP A 219 -15.81 8.64 10.41
N ALA A 220 -15.93 7.61 9.57
CA ALA A 220 -17.04 6.65 9.58
C ALA A 220 -16.64 5.25 10.06
N GLY A 221 -15.40 5.06 10.52
CA GLY A 221 -14.85 3.76 10.92
C GLY A 221 -14.34 2.92 9.73
N GLU A 222 -13.78 1.75 10.05
CA GLU A 222 -13.12 0.86 9.06
C GLU A 222 -14.08 0.17 8.08
N ASN A 223 -15.39 0.23 8.30
CA ASN A 223 -16.39 -0.37 7.42
C ASN A 223 -16.88 0.65 6.40
N ASP A 224 -16.31 0.62 5.19
CA ASP A 224 -16.66 1.52 4.09
C ASP A 224 -18.16 1.48 3.71
N ASN A 225 -18.88 0.38 3.99
CA ASN A 225 -20.34 0.34 3.81
C ASN A 225 -21.10 1.35 4.68
N LEU A 226 -20.55 1.74 5.84
CA LEU A 226 -21.13 2.80 6.66
C LEU A 226 -21.03 4.16 5.96
N ILE A 227 -19.97 4.39 5.16
CA ILE A 227 -19.82 5.60 4.35
C ILE A 227 -20.88 5.61 3.25
N VAL A 228 -21.07 4.49 2.55
CA VAL A 228 -22.14 4.32 1.54
C VAL A 228 -23.51 4.66 2.13
N GLN A 229 -23.86 4.09 3.29
CA GLN A 229 -25.14 4.34 3.96
C GLN A 229 -25.31 5.81 4.36
N LYS A 230 -24.26 6.46 4.88
CA LYS A 230 -24.30 7.87 5.28
C LYS A 230 -24.46 8.81 4.09
N VAL A 231 -23.81 8.52 2.96
CA VAL A 231 -23.93 9.30 1.72
C VAL A 231 -25.31 9.15 1.11
N GLU A 232 -25.87 7.95 1.08
CA GLU A 232 -27.23 7.73 0.60
C GLU A 232 -28.26 8.49 1.44
N ALA A 233 -28.12 8.46 2.76
CA ALA A 233 -29.02 9.16 3.68
C ALA A 233 -28.89 10.69 3.61
N ASN A 234 -27.78 11.21 3.07
CA ASN A 234 -27.52 12.65 2.99
C ASN A 234 -27.03 13.04 1.58
N PRO A 235 -27.92 13.50 0.68
CA PRO A 235 -27.56 13.83 -0.70
C PRO A 235 -26.62 15.05 -0.85
N LYS A 236 -26.29 15.74 0.26
CA LYS A 236 -25.33 16.84 0.29
C LYS A 236 -23.95 16.42 0.80
N ALA A 237 -23.79 15.18 1.25
CA ALA A 237 -22.51 14.64 1.70
C ALA A 237 -21.75 13.96 0.56
N ILE A 238 -20.43 13.97 0.67
CA ILE A 238 -19.54 13.20 -0.20
C ILE A 238 -18.92 12.06 0.61
N GLY A 239 -18.84 10.87 0.04
CA GLY A 239 -18.13 9.73 0.60
C GLY A 239 -16.79 9.50 -0.09
N ILE A 240 -15.82 9.02 0.67
CA ILE A 240 -14.52 8.54 0.17
C ILE A 240 -14.37 7.09 0.58
N PHE A 241 -14.20 6.19 -0.38
CA PHE A 241 -14.04 4.75 -0.15
C PHE A 241 -13.36 4.08 -1.34
N GLY A 242 -13.04 2.79 -1.24
CA GLY A 242 -12.51 2.01 -2.37
C GLY A 242 -13.50 1.92 -3.55
N PHE A 243 -13.01 1.98 -4.79
CA PHE A 243 -13.82 2.03 -6.02
C PHE A 243 -14.82 0.87 -6.14
N SER A 244 -14.46 -0.32 -5.65
CA SER A 244 -15.34 -1.48 -5.56
C SER A 244 -16.68 -1.18 -4.87
N TYR A 245 -16.67 -0.42 -3.77
CA TYR A 245 -17.91 -0.02 -3.09
C TYR A 245 -18.76 0.94 -3.93
N LEU A 246 -18.14 1.77 -4.79
CA LEU A 246 -18.88 2.59 -5.75
C LEU A 246 -19.54 1.71 -6.81
N GLU A 247 -18.77 0.74 -7.35
CA GLU A 247 -19.24 -0.17 -8.39
C GLU A 247 -20.41 -1.05 -7.91
N GLU A 248 -20.29 -1.61 -6.71
CA GLU A 248 -21.32 -2.46 -6.08
C GLU A 248 -22.60 -1.68 -5.73
N ASN A 249 -22.50 -0.37 -5.52
CA ASN A 249 -23.62 0.50 -5.16
C ASN A 249 -23.94 1.54 -6.25
N ALA A 250 -23.61 1.23 -7.50
CA ALA A 250 -23.78 2.15 -8.61
C ALA A 250 -25.24 2.54 -8.83
N ASP A 251 -26.21 1.70 -8.44
CA ASP A 251 -27.65 1.98 -8.47
C ASP A 251 -28.07 3.09 -7.49
N ARG A 252 -27.37 3.24 -6.37
CA ARG A 252 -27.69 4.18 -5.27
C ARG A 252 -26.78 5.41 -5.24
N LEU A 253 -25.54 5.25 -5.68
CA LEU A 253 -24.51 6.28 -5.64
C LEU A 253 -24.12 6.75 -7.04
N ARG A 254 -23.54 7.95 -7.09
CA ARG A 254 -22.86 8.49 -8.26
C ARG A 254 -21.43 8.83 -7.89
N GLY A 255 -20.48 8.30 -8.65
CA GLY A 255 -19.08 8.70 -8.53
C GLY A 255 -18.87 10.12 -9.05
N LEU A 256 -18.10 10.93 -8.33
CA LEU A 256 -17.71 12.27 -8.74
C LEU A 256 -16.48 12.21 -9.65
N THR A 257 -16.44 13.07 -10.66
CA THR A 257 -15.27 13.16 -11.55
C THR A 257 -14.10 13.79 -10.82
N MET A 258 -12.90 13.32 -11.10
CA MET A 258 -11.65 13.91 -10.65
C MET A 258 -10.84 14.37 -11.88
N ASN A 259 -10.57 15.67 -12.00
CA ASN A 259 -10.04 16.29 -13.22
C ASN A 259 -10.88 15.98 -14.48
N GLY A 260 -12.21 15.93 -14.33
CA GLY A 260 -13.14 15.59 -15.42
C GLY A 260 -13.17 14.10 -15.80
N VAL A 261 -12.35 13.25 -15.16
CA VAL A 261 -12.36 11.80 -15.39
C VAL A 261 -13.33 11.12 -14.42
N GLN A 262 -14.28 10.37 -14.94
CA GLN A 262 -15.23 9.58 -14.15
C GLN A 262 -14.55 8.33 -13.58
N PRO A 263 -14.73 7.98 -12.30
CA PRO A 263 -14.30 6.68 -11.79
C PRO A 263 -15.09 5.54 -12.44
N SER A 264 -14.39 4.66 -13.12
CA SER A 264 -14.90 3.43 -13.75
C SER A 264 -13.80 2.36 -13.76
N TYR A 265 -14.15 1.09 -13.97
CA TYR A 265 -13.16 0.03 -14.10
C TYR A 265 -12.10 0.38 -15.17
N GLN A 266 -12.54 0.87 -16.33
CA GLN A 266 -11.67 1.28 -17.43
C GLN A 266 -10.64 2.31 -16.96
N THR A 267 -11.10 3.42 -16.38
CA THR A 267 -10.25 4.55 -15.99
C THR A 267 -9.36 4.25 -14.77
N ILE A 268 -9.77 3.31 -13.93
CA ILE A 268 -8.92 2.78 -12.85
C ILE A 268 -7.83 1.88 -13.44
N SER A 269 -8.19 1.01 -14.38
CA SER A 269 -7.29 0.02 -14.98
C SER A 269 -6.22 0.59 -15.90
N ASP A 270 -6.52 1.69 -16.59
CA ASP A 270 -5.57 2.41 -17.44
C ASP A 270 -4.87 3.58 -16.73
N PHE A 271 -5.16 3.77 -15.43
CA PHE A 271 -4.62 4.81 -14.57
C PHE A 271 -4.93 6.25 -15.01
N SER A 272 -5.91 6.47 -15.89
CA SER A 272 -6.37 7.81 -16.27
C SER A 272 -7.13 8.52 -15.14
N TYR A 273 -7.78 7.77 -14.25
CA TYR A 273 -8.40 8.34 -13.06
C TYR A 273 -7.34 8.64 -11.97
N PRO A 274 -7.23 9.87 -11.45
CA PRO A 274 -6.16 10.27 -10.51
C PRO A 274 -6.08 9.45 -9.22
N GLY A 275 -7.18 8.86 -8.78
CA GLY A 275 -7.24 8.01 -7.59
C GLY A 275 -6.86 6.55 -7.81
N ALA A 276 -6.31 6.18 -8.98
CA ALA A 276 -5.95 4.82 -9.32
C ALA A 276 -4.45 4.53 -9.10
N ARG A 277 -4.11 3.31 -8.71
CA ARG A 277 -2.72 2.85 -8.62
C ARG A 277 -2.58 1.32 -8.72
N PRO A 278 -1.43 0.82 -9.17
CA PRO A 278 -1.11 -0.59 -9.07
C PRO A 278 -0.69 -1.00 -7.64
N LEU A 279 -1.00 -2.23 -7.28
CA LEU A 279 -0.58 -2.88 -6.04
C LEU A 279 0.42 -3.99 -6.33
N TYR A 280 1.45 -4.11 -5.50
CA TYR A 280 2.54 -5.06 -5.68
C TYR A 280 2.85 -5.83 -4.40
N ILE A 281 3.49 -6.98 -4.58
CA ILE A 281 4.36 -7.59 -3.58
C ILE A 281 5.77 -7.73 -4.16
N TYR A 282 6.78 -7.53 -3.32
CA TYR A 282 8.18 -7.82 -3.63
C TYR A 282 8.68 -8.97 -2.79
N VAL A 283 9.41 -9.90 -3.38
CA VAL A 283 9.87 -11.12 -2.69
C VAL A 283 11.38 -11.24 -2.81
N LYS A 284 12.07 -11.55 -1.71
CA LYS A 284 13.52 -11.87 -1.76
C LYS A 284 13.72 -13.29 -2.26
N LYS A 285 14.36 -13.46 -3.42
CA LYS A 285 14.66 -14.81 -3.94
C LYS A 285 15.55 -15.62 -2.99
N ALA A 286 16.47 -14.94 -2.29
CA ALA A 286 17.34 -15.56 -1.30
C ALA A 286 16.55 -16.23 -0.14
N HIS A 287 15.33 -15.79 0.14
CA HIS A 287 14.49 -16.34 1.21
C HIS A 287 13.63 -17.52 0.75
N LEU A 288 13.41 -17.70 -0.56
CA LEU A 288 12.55 -18.76 -1.12
C LEU A 288 12.98 -20.18 -0.73
N ARG A 289 14.29 -20.41 -0.60
CA ARG A 289 14.84 -21.71 -0.17
C ARG A 289 14.94 -21.85 1.35
N ALA A 290 15.13 -20.74 2.05
CA ALA A 290 15.45 -20.73 3.47
C ALA A 290 14.21 -20.68 4.37
N ILE A 291 13.11 -20.06 3.90
CA ILE A 291 11.90 -19.83 4.68
C ILE A 291 10.78 -20.76 4.20
N PRO A 292 10.40 -21.76 5.00
CA PRO A 292 9.28 -22.63 4.70
C PRO A 292 8.00 -21.84 4.42
N GLY A 293 7.26 -22.24 3.39
CA GLY A 293 5.98 -21.64 3.05
C GLY A 293 6.04 -20.34 2.23
N LEU A 294 7.22 -19.72 2.02
CA LEU A 294 7.30 -18.47 1.25
C LEU A 294 6.80 -18.63 -0.20
N LYS A 295 7.24 -19.69 -0.90
CA LYS A 295 6.75 -19.97 -2.26
C LYS A 295 5.23 -20.22 -2.27
N ALA A 296 4.72 -20.96 -1.30
CA ALA A 296 3.30 -21.25 -1.18
C ALA A 296 2.47 -19.98 -0.92
N TYR A 297 2.96 -19.08 -0.07
CA TYR A 297 2.33 -17.78 0.18
C TYR A 297 2.27 -16.93 -1.08
N VAL A 298 3.35 -16.86 -1.86
CA VAL A 298 3.37 -16.13 -3.14
C VAL A 298 2.43 -16.77 -4.16
N THR A 299 2.39 -18.10 -4.23
CA THR A 299 1.44 -18.82 -5.10
C THR A 299 -0.01 -18.55 -4.70
N GLU A 300 -0.31 -18.46 -3.41
CA GLU A 300 -1.67 -18.26 -2.92
C GLU A 300 -2.29 -16.93 -3.39
N TRP A 301 -1.50 -15.86 -3.50
CA TRP A 301 -1.97 -14.61 -4.13
C TRP A 301 -2.61 -14.84 -5.50
N SER A 302 -1.95 -15.65 -6.34
CA SER A 302 -2.42 -15.92 -7.70
C SER A 302 -3.72 -16.72 -7.78
N ARG A 303 -4.06 -17.44 -6.71
CA ARG A 303 -5.33 -18.18 -6.60
C ARG A 303 -6.49 -17.25 -6.21
N LEU A 304 -6.20 -16.11 -5.59
CA LEU A 304 -7.19 -15.25 -4.96
C LEU A 304 -7.40 -13.88 -5.65
N TRP A 305 -6.48 -13.44 -6.52
CA TRP A 305 -6.55 -12.12 -7.18
C TRP A 305 -7.46 -12.02 -8.41
N GLY A 306 -8.10 -13.12 -8.81
CA GLY A 306 -8.97 -13.15 -9.99
C GLY A 306 -10.32 -12.50 -9.71
N LYS A 307 -11.12 -12.26 -10.75
CA LYS A 307 -12.47 -11.67 -10.65
C LYS A 307 -13.39 -12.38 -9.67
N ASP A 308 -13.34 -13.71 -9.63
CA ASP A 308 -14.15 -14.54 -8.74
C ASP A 308 -13.43 -14.83 -7.39
N GLY A 309 -12.24 -14.29 -7.23
CA GLY A 309 -11.37 -14.49 -6.08
C GLY A 309 -11.81 -13.69 -4.85
N SER A 310 -11.30 -14.09 -3.68
CA SER A 310 -11.66 -13.42 -2.41
C SER A 310 -11.12 -11.99 -2.31
N LEU A 311 -10.05 -11.66 -3.02
CA LEU A 311 -9.46 -10.32 -2.92
C LEU A 311 -10.33 -9.25 -3.60
N ALA A 312 -11.02 -9.61 -4.69
CA ALA A 312 -12.01 -8.74 -5.32
C ALA A 312 -13.17 -8.42 -4.35
N ARG A 313 -13.67 -9.43 -3.63
CA ARG A 313 -14.72 -9.28 -2.60
C ARG A 313 -14.28 -8.46 -1.38
N LEU A 314 -12.98 -8.33 -1.15
CA LEU A 314 -12.41 -7.45 -0.12
C LEU A 314 -12.17 -6.03 -0.64
N GLY A 315 -12.53 -5.77 -1.90
CA GLY A 315 -12.48 -4.46 -2.52
C GLY A 315 -11.24 -4.19 -3.39
N MET A 316 -10.37 -5.18 -3.61
CA MET A 316 -9.25 -5.05 -4.55
C MET A 316 -9.77 -4.96 -5.98
N VAL A 317 -9.34 -3.96 -6.73
CA VAL A 317 -9.70 -3.87 -8.15
C VAL A 317 -8.85 -4.87 -8.94
N VAL A 318 -9.52 -5.70 -9.75
CA VAL A 318 -8.87 -6.76 -10.51
C VAL A 318 -8.04 -6.14 -11.63
N ALA A 319 -6.74 -6.45 -11.69
CA ALA A 319 -5.89 -5.97 -12.77
C ALA A 319 -6.31 -6.56 -14.13
N PRO A 320 -6.01 -5.90 -15.26
CA PRO A 320 -6.32 -6.43 -16.58
C PRO A 320 -5.76 -7.84 -16.81
N ASP A 321 -6.45 -8.65 -17.62
CA ASP A 321 -6.09 -10.05 -17.87
C ASP A 321 -4.63 -10.24 -18.31
N ALA A 322 -4.12 -9.33 -19.14
CA ALA A 322 -2.72 -9.35 -19.58
C ALA A 322 -1.73 -9.17 -18.40
N VAL A 323 -2.06 -8.30 -17.45
CA VAL A 323 -1.28 -8.08 -16.22
C VAL A 323 -1.35 -9.32 -15.34
N LEU A 324 -2.54 -9.88 -15.12
CA LEU A 324 -2.69 -11.09 -14.31
C LEU A 324 -1.97 -12.29 -14.92
N ALA A 325 -2.03 -12.47 -16.25
CA ALA A 325 -1.30 -13.53 -16.95
C ALA A 325 0.22 -13.37 -16.80
N GLN A 326 0.73 -12.13 -16.90
CA GLN A 326 2.13 -11.85 -16.65
C GLN A 326 2.51 -12.11 -15.19
N SER A 327 1.71 -11.65 -14.23
CA SER A 327 1.95 -11.89 -12.80
C SER A 327 1.92 -13.38 -12.44
N ARG A 328 1.05 -14.18 -13.08
CA ARG A 328 1.05 -15.66 -12.93
C ARG A 328 2.38 -16.27 -13.39
N ARG A 329 2.88 -15.89 -14.57
CA ARG A 329 4.21 -16.33 -15.05
C ARG A 329 5.31 -15.96 -14.07
N ILE A 330 5.30 -14.73 -13.56
CA ILE A 330 6.28 -14.28 -12.55
C ILE A 330 6.18 -15.11 -11.26
N VAL A 331 4.99 -15.47 -10.80
CA VAL A 331 4.80 -16.34 -9.62
C VAL A 331 5.38 -17.75 -9.86
N GLU A 332 5.27 -18.27 -11.09
CA GLU A 332 5.77 -19.61 -11.45
C GLU A 332 7.29 -19.63 -11.60
N GLU A 333 7.84 -18.67 -12.34
CA GLU A 333 9.25 -18.61 -12.75
C GLU A 333 10.14 -17.88 -11.74
N MET A 334 9.55 -16.98 -10.95
CA MET A 334 10.21 -16.11 -9.99
C MET A 334 11.42 -15.36 -10.60
N PRO A 335 11.30 -14.66 -11.74
CA PRO A 335 12.40 -13.92 -12.34
C PRO A 335 12.89 -12.80 -11.42
N ALA A 336 14.18 -12.47 -11.49
CA ALA A 336 14.69 -11.29 -10.80
C ALA A 336 14.25 -10.03 -11.58
N LEU A 337 13.79 -9.02 -10.85
CA LEU A 337 13.45 -7.70 -11.36
C LEU A 337 14.69 -7.06 -12.02
N ASP A 338 14.52 -6.65 -13.27
CA ASP A 338 15.52 -5.86 -13.97
C ASP A 338 15.45 -4.39 -13.54
N GLY A 339 16.45 -3.97 -12.77
CA GLY A 339 16.57 -2.60 -12.28
C GLY A 339 16.76 -1.55 -13.37
N ALA A 340 17.05 -1.91 -14.62
CA ALA A 340 17.12 -0.97 -15.74
C ALA A 340 15.75 -0.41 -16.13
N GLN A 341 14.67 -1.11 -15.75
CA GLN A 341 13.29 -0.72 -16.05
C GLN A 341 12.69 0.24 -15.01
N LEU A 342 13.42 0.55 -13.95
CA LEU A 342 12.97 1.40 -12.84
C LEU A 342 13.29 2.87 -13.09
N LYS A 343 12.39 3.74 -12.64
CA LYS A 343 12.53 5.20 -12.65
C LYS A 343 12.88 5.71 -11.26
#